data_AF-A0A452QYW9-F1
#
_entry.id   AF-A0A452QYW9-F1
#
_cell.length_a   1.000
_cell.length_b   1.000
_cell.length_c   1.000
_cell.angle_alpha   90.00
_cell.angle_beta   90.00
_cell.angle_gamma   90.00
#
_symmetry.space_group_name_H-M   'P 1'
#
loop_
_entity.id
_entity.type
_entity.pdbx_description
1 polymer ?
#
loop_
_entity_poly.entity_id
_entity_poly.type
_entity_poly.pdbx_seq_one_letter_code
_entity_poly.pdbx_strand_id
1 'polypeptide(L)'
;LEFDEVVQRARAAFSSGKTRPLQFRIQQLEALRRMIKEHEKDIVGALTADLHKNEWNAYYEEVVYVLEEIEYVIKKLPEWAADEPVEKTPQTQQDECYIHSEPLGVVLIIGTWNYPFTVTIQPMVGAIAAGNAVVTKPSELSENMANLLATIIPQYLDRVRCSPGLWGLRNSSLKVSVGPGAE
;
A
#
# COMPACT_ATOMS: atom_id res chain seq x y z
N LEU A 1 -0.71 -19.23 6.69
CA LEU A 1 -1.85 -18.69 7.46
C LEU A 1 -3.09 -18.77 6.61
N GLU A 2 -4.23 -19.03 7.24
CA GLU A 2 -5.53 -18.77 6.65
C GLU A 2 -5.71 -17.26 6.45
N PHE A 3 -6.33 -16.86 5.33
CA PHE A 3 -6.51 -15.45 4.95
C PHE A 3 -7.18 -14.62 6.06
N ASP A 4 -8.08 -15.23 6.82
CA ASP A 4 -8.80 -14.60 7.91
C ASP A 4 -7.88 -14.02 8.97
N GLU A 5 -6.78 -14.70 9.31
CA GLU A 5 -5.86 -14.21 10.34
C GLU A 5 -5.16 -12.91 9.94
N VAL A 6 -4.77 -12.79 8.67
CA VAL A 6 -4.10 -11.60 8.15
C VAL A 6 -5.04 -10.40 8.20
N VAL A 7 -6.29 -10.60 7.74
CA VAL A 7 -7.31 -9.55 7.75
C VAL A 7 -7.69 -9.15 9.17
N GLN A 8 -7.84 -10.10 10.10
CA GLN A 8 -8.15 -9.79 11.50
C GLN A 8 -7.02 -9.01 12.17
N ARG A 9 -5.76 -9.34 11.88
CA ARG A 9 -4.60 -8.58 12.40
C ARG A 9 -4.58 -7.15 11.86
N ALA A 10 -4.81 -6.96 10.56
CA ALA A 10 -4.89 -5.63 9.96
C ALA A 10 -6.05 -4.82 10.57
N ARG A 11 -7.21 -5.46 10.78
CA ARG A 11 -8.38 -4.82 11.41
C ARG A 11 -8.11 -4.42 12.85
N ALA A 12 -7.53 -5.30 13.67
CA ALA A 12 -7.17 -4.98 15.05
C ALA A 12 -6.16 -3.83 15.12
N ALA A 13 -5.18 -3.81 14.20
CA ALA A 13 -4.21 -2.74 14.09
C ALA A 13 -4.83 -1.40 13.69
N PHE A 14 -5.83 -1.40 12.82
CA PHE A 14 -6.60 -0.19 12.49
C PHE A 14 -7.45 0.26 13.68
N SER A 15 -8.18 -0.66 14.31
CA SER A 15 -9.06 -0.40 15.45
C SER A 15 -8.33 0.13 16.67
N SER A 16 -7.01 -0.09 16.81
CA SER A 16 -6.21 0.53 17.88
C SER A 16 -6.04 2.04 17.71
N GLY A 17 -6.38 2.61 16.55
CA GLY A 17 -6.27 4.03 16.25
C GLY A 17 -4.85 4.50 15.95
N LYS A 18 -3.84 3.61 15.94
CA LYS A 18 -2.43 3.98 15.72
C LYS A 18 -2.16 4.66 14.37
N THR A 19 -3.01 4.42 13.36
CA THR A 19 -2.89 5.01 12.01
C THR A 19 -3.54 6.39 11.90
N ARG A 20 -4.32 6.82 12.91
CA ARG A 20 -5.02 8.11 12.88
C ARG A 20 -4.07 9.30 12.90
N PRO A 21 -3.02 9.37 13.76
CA PRO A 21 -2.14 10.53 13.81
C PRO A 21 -1.37 10.75 12.51
N LEU A 22 -1.39 11.97 11.99
CA LEU A 22 -0.68 12.37 10.77
C LEU A 22 0.82 12.02 10.83
N GLN A 23 1.45 12.24 11.99
CA GLN A 23 2.88 11.95 12.19
C GLN A 23 3.21 10.46 11.96
N PHE A 24 2.35 9.54 12.41
CA PHE A 24 2.55 8.11 12.18
C PHE A 24 2.52 7.79 10.69
N ARG A 25 1.56 8.37 9.95
CA ARG A 25 1.44 8.17 8.49
C ARG A 25 2.68 8.64 7.76
N ILE A 26 3.19 9.83 8.10
CA ILE A 26 4.43 10.38 7.52
C ILE A 26 5.62 9.46 7.83
N GLN A 27 5.76 8.97 9.06
CA GLN A 27 6.84 8.04 9.42
C GLN A 27 6.79 6.74 8.61
N GLN A 28 5.60 6.20 8.36
CA GLN A 28 5.44 5.01 7.51
C GLN A 28 5.82 5.30 6.06
N LEU A 29 5.44 6.45 5.50
CA LEU A 29 5.82 6.88 4.15
C LEU A 29 7.34 7.10 4.03
N GLU A 30 7.98 7.70 5.03
CA GLU A 30 9.43 7.85 5.08
C GLU A 30 10.14 6.50 5.18
N ALA A 31 9.60 5.57 5.97
CA ALA A 31 10.12 4.20 6.06
C ALA A 31 9.98 3.46 4.73
N LEU A 32 8.86 3.64 4.01
CA LEU A 32 8.67 3.10 2.67
C LEU A 32 9.69 3.69 1.69
N ARG A 33 9.93 5.01 1.72
CA ARG A 33 10.97 5.65 0.89
C ARG A 33 12.35 5.08 1.20
N ARG A 34 12.70 4.87 2.47
CA ARG A 34 13.97 4.26 2.87
C ARG A 34 14.10 2.83 2.35
N MET A 35 13.06 2.01 2.48
CA MET A 35 13.02 0.65 1.93
C MET A 35 13.39 0.64 0.45
N ILE A 36 12.77 1.52 -0.34
CA ILE A 36 13.00 1.57 -1.79
C ILE A 36 14.44 1.98 -2.10
N LYS A 37 14.99 2.98 -1.40
CA LYS A 37 16.37 3.42 -1.61
C LYS A 37 17.41 2.38 -1.18
N GLU A 38 17.18 1.70 -0.06
CA GLU A 38 18.10 0.70 0.49
C GLU A 38 18.06 -0.62 -0.32
N HIS A 39 16.92 -0.96 -0.92
CA HIS A 39 16.72 -2.17 -1.73
C HIS A 39 16.57 -1.90 -3.24
N GLU A 40 17.01 -0.75 -3.74
CA GLU A 40 16.84 -0.35 -5.15
C GLU A 40 17.35 -1.43 -6.11
N LYS A 41 18.56 -1.95 -5.86
CA LYS A 41 19.18 -3.00 -6.67
C LYS A 41 18.40 -4.31 -6.62
N ASP A 42 17.86 -4.67 -5.47
CA ASP A 42 17.07 -5.88 -5.31
C ASP A 42 15.74 -5.76 -6.07
N ILE A 43 15.10 -4.59 -6.01
CA ILE A 43 13.86 -4.28 -6.73
C ILE A 43 14.09 -4.35 -8.24
N VAL A 44 15.14 -3.69 -8.74
CA VAL A 44 15.51 -3.72 -10.16
C VAL A 44 15.87 -5.14 -10.61
N GLY A 45 16.58 -5.90 -9.77
CA GLY A 45 16.90 -7.30 -10.03
C GLY A 45 15.66 -8.19 -10.17
N ALA A 46 14.68 -8.03 -9.27
CA ALA A 46 13.42 -8.74 -9.34
C ALA A 46 12.59 -8.37 -10.59
N LEU A 47 12.55 -7.09 -10.96
CA LEU A 47 11.89 -6.63 -12.19
C LEU A 47 12.56 -7.19 -13.45
N THR A 48 13.88 -7.25 -13.45
CA THR A 48 14.65 -7.87 -14.54
C THR A 48 14.33 -9.36 -14.65
N ALA A 49 14.26 -10.07 -13.52
CA ALA A 49 13.97 -11.50 -13.50
C ALA A 49 12.54 -11.83 -13.95
N ASP A 50 11.54 -11.02 -13.55
CA ASP A 50 10.14 -11.27 -13.90
C ASP A 50 9.79 -10.79 -15.33
N LEU A 51 10.33 -9.65 -15.76
CA LEU A 51 9.89 -8.95 -16.98
C LEU A 51 10.96 -8.82 -18.06
N HIS A 52 12.19 -9.26 -17.79
CA HIS A 52 13.34 -9.04 -18.68
C HIS A 52 13.56 -7.55 -19.03
N LYS A 53 13.11 -6.64 -18.16
CA LYS A 53 13.41 -5.22 -18.27
C LYS A 53 14.90 -5.00 -18.04
N ASN A 54 15.52 -4.13 -18.82
CA ASN A 54 16.85 -3.64 -18.50
C ASN A 54 16.80 -2.75 -17.24
N GLU A 55 17.94 -2.58 -16.57
CA GLU A 55 18.02 -1.82 -15.31
C GLU A 55 17.48 -0.39 -15.44
N TRP A 56 17.77 0.28 -16.55
CA TRP A 56 17.33 1.64 -16.81
C TRP A 56 15.80 1.73 -16.88
N ASN A 57 15.16 0.87 -17.67
CA ASN A 57 13.71 0.82 -17.79
C ASN A 57 13.05 0.44 -16.45
N ALA A 58 13.58 -0.57 -15.75
CA ALA A 58 13.06 -0.99 -14.45
C ALA A 58 13.12 0.16 -13.43
N TYR A 59 14.22 0.90 -13.39
CA TYR A 59 14.38 2.02 -12.47
C TYR A 59 13.47 3.20 -12.83
N TYR A 60 13.51 3.68 -14.08
CA TYR A 60 12.78 4.90 -14.46
C TYR A 60 11.27 4.69 -14.67
N GLU A 61 10.83 3.52 -15.12
CA GLU A 61 9.40 3.26 -15.33
C GLU A 61 8.67 2.86 -14.05
N GLU A 62 9.36 2.27 -13.06
CA GLU A 62 8.69 1.77 -11.85
C GLU A 62 9.20 2.39 -10.55
N VAL A 63 10.52 2.44 -10.35
CA VAL A 63 11.09 2.84 -9.05
C VAL A 63 10.99 4.35 -8.83
N VAL A 64 11.43 5.15 -9.81
CA VAL A 64 11.43 6.62 -9.71
C VAL A 64 10.03 7.16 -9.49
N TYR A 65 9.05 6.65 -10.24
CA TYR A 65 7.67 7.13 -10.15
C TYR A 65 7.08 6.95 -8.74
N VAL A 66 7.37 5.83 -8.09
CA VAL A 66 6.92 5.57 -6.71
C VAL A 66 7.66 6.46 -5.70
N LEU A 67 8.95 6.72 -5.90
CA LEU A 67 9.72 7.62 -5.04
C LEU A 67 9.17 9.06 -5.11
N GLU A 68 8.89 9.56 -6.32
CA GLU A 68 8.32 10.88 -6.53
C GLU A 68 6.92 11.01 -5.90
N GLU A 69 6.08 9.98 -6.05
CA GLU A 69 4.77 9.93 -5.41
C GLU A 69 4.89 10.02 -3.88
N ILE A 70 5.80 9.26 -3.26
CA ILE A 70 5.99 9.29 -1.80
C ILE A 70 6.40 10.69 -1.35
N GLU A 71 7.33 11.33 -2.05
CA GLU A 71 7.81 12.67 -1.70
C GLU A 71 6.71 13.73 -1.89
N TYR A 72 5.93 13.62 -2.96
CA TYR A 72 4.78 14.48 -3.20
C TYR A 72 3.72 14.34 -2.09
N VAL A 73 3.36 13.10 -1.77
CA VAL A 73 2.36 12.79 -0.73
C VAL A 73 2.83 13.27 0.63
N ILE A 74 4.08 13.00 1.05
CA ILE A 74 4.60 13.50 2.34
C ILE A 74 4.48 15.02 2.45
N LYS A 75 4.79 15.75 1.37
CA LYS A 75 4.72 17.22 1.35
C LYS A 75 3.28 17.73 1.44
N LYS A 76 2.33 17.04 0.81
CA LYS A 76 0.93 17.48 0.71
C LYS A 76 0.02 16.94 1.79
N LEU A 77 0.40 15.85 2.46
CA LEU A 77 -0.47 15.17 3.42
C LEU A 77 -0.99 16.06 4.57
N PRO A 78 -0.21 17.00 5.15
CA PRO A 78 -0.74 17.90 6.18
C PRO A 78 -1.87 18.80 5.68
N GLU A 79 -1.80 19.24 4.41
CA GLU A 79 -2.83 20.04 3.75
C GLU A 79 -4.08 19.18 3.47
N TRP A 80 -3.90 17.98 2.94
CA TRP A 80 -5.00 17.06 2.63
C TRP A 80 -5.72 16.48 3.85
N ALA A 81 -5.05 16.41 5.00
CA ALA A 81 -5.63 15.90 6.24
C ALA A 81 -6.38 16.97 7.05
N ALA A 82 -6.27 18.24 6.69
CA ALA A 82 -6.97 19.33 7.36
C ALA A 82 -8.45 19.38 6.95
N ASP A 83 -9.29 19.94 7.83
CA ASP A 83 -10.70 20.18 7.51
C ASP A 83 -10.81 21.18 6.36
N GLU A 84 -11.65 20.86 5.37
CA GLU A 84 -11.92 21.75 4.23
C GLU A 84 -13.20 22.56 4.50
N PRO A 85 -13.11 23.89 4.75
CA PRO A 85 -14.30 24.70 4.98
C PRO A 85 -15.18 24.75 3.72
N VAL A 86 -16.49 24.65 3.89
CA VAL A 86 -17.44 24.73 2.77
C VAL A 86 -18.25 26.02 2.78
N GLU A 87 -18.77 26.39 1.61
CA GLU A 87 -19.64 27.55 1.46
C GLU A 87 -20.90 27.40 2.34
N LYS A 88 -21.19 28.44 3.13
CA LYS A 88 -22.34 28.47 4.04
C LYS A 88 -23.56 29.04 3.36
N THR A 89 -24.73 28.51 3.72
CA THR A 89 -26.03 29.06 3.32
C THR A 89 -26.51 30.10 4.33
N PRO A 90 -27.49 30.96 4.00
CA PRO A 90 -28.08 31.89 4.97
C PRO A 90 -28.55 31.21 6.27
N GLN A 91 -29.04 29.98 6.17
CA GLN A 91 -29.52 29.18 7.29
C GLN A 91 -28.38 28.67 8.18
N THR A 92 -27.20 28.43 7.60
CA THR A 92 -26.03 27.87 8.31
C THR A 92 -24.94 28.90 8.59
N GLN A 93 -25.25 30.20 8.47
CA GLN A 93 -24.30 31.31 8.65
C GLN A 93 -23.56 31.26 9.99
N GLN A 94 -24.25 30.84 11.06
CA GLN A 94 -23.71 30.77 12.42
C GLN A 94 -23.06 29.41 12.74
N ASP A 95 -23.17 28.42 11.85
CA ASP A 95 -22.64 27.07 12.05
C ASP A 95 -21.21 26.94 11.52
N GLU A 96 -20.44 25.98 12.03
CA GLU A 96 -19.19 25.55 11.38
C GLU A 96 -19.50 24.45 10.36
N CYS A 97 -19.16 24.70 9.09
CA CYS A 97 -19.40 23.76 8.00
C CYS A 97 -18.07 23.43 7.34
N TYR A 98 -17.68 22.16 7.37
CA TYR A 98 -16.45 21.67 6.76
C TYR A 98 -16.60 20.19 6.33
N ILE A 99 -15.69 19.74 5.48
CA ILE A 99 -15.51 18.34 5.11
C ILE A 99 -14.29 17.81 5.86
N HIS A 100 -14.49 16.74 6.64
CA HIS A 100 -13.44 16.03 7.35
C HIS A 100 -13.16 14.68 6.66
N SER A 101 -11.89 14.42 6.33
CA SER A 101 -11.47 13.17 5.68
C SER A 101 -11.04 12.12 6.72
N GLU A 102 -11.72 10.97 6.73
CA GLU A 102 -11.42 9.86 7.63
C GLU A 102 -11.00 8.58 6.89
N PRO A 103 -10.13 7.74 7.49
CA PRO A 103 -9.78 6.45 6.91
C PRO A 103 -10.99 5.49 6.86
N LEU A 104 -11.04 4.67 5.81
CA LEU A 104 -12.09 3.65 5.62
C LEU A 104 -11.88 2.42 6.51
N GLY A 105 -10.63 2.05 6.78
CA GLY A 105 -10.30 0.91 7.63
C GLY A 105 -9.18 0.04 7.08
N VAL A 106 -9.54 -1.15 6.58
CA VAL A 106 -8.59 -2.10 5.98
C VAL A 106 -8.76 -2.08 4.46
N VAL A 107 -7.69 -1.78 3.75
CA VAL A 107 -7.64 -1.73 2.28
C VAL A 107 -6.90 -2.96 1.76
N LEU A 108 -7.52 -3.67 0.81
CA LEU A 108 -6.88 -4.73 0.05
C LEU A 108 -6.38 -4.17 -1.29
N ILE A 109 -5.10 -4.36 -1.57
CA ILE A 109 -4.47 -4.00 -2.85
C ILE A 109 -4.13 -5.28 -3.58
N ILE A 110 -4.70 -5.46 -4.77
CA ILE A 110 -4.41 -6.61 -5.63
C ILE A 110 -3.53 -6.11 -6.78
N GLY A 111 -2.26 -6.48 -6.76
CA GLY A 111 -1.29 -6.07 -7.77
C GLY A 111 -1.38 -6.93 -9.03
N THR A 112 -1.10 -6.32 -10.19
CA THR A 112 -0.94 -7.01 -11.48
C THR A 112 0.53 -7.31 -11.77
N TRP A 113 0.83 -7.99 -12.88
CA TRP A 113 2.17 -8.50 -13.20
C TRP A 113 3.01 -7.62 -14.12
N ASN A 114 2.40 -6.68 -14.85
CA ASN A 114 3.08 -5.91 -15.91
C ASN A 114 3.92 -4.74 -15.37
N TYR A 115 3.59 -4.22 -14.20
CA TYR A 115 4.38 -3.25 -13.43
C TYR A 115 4.28 -3.61 -11.93
N PRO A 116 4.78 -4.81 -11.56
CA PRO A 116 4.40 -5.48 -10.31
C PRO A 116 4.83 -4.70 -9.07
N PHE A 117 5.84 -3.84 -9.19
CA PHE A 117 6.25 -2.94 -8.12
C PHE A 117 5.29 -1.75 -8.02
N THR A 118 5.11 -1.00 -9.10
CA THR A 118 4.30 0.24 -9.11
C THR A 118 2.85 -0.01 -8.73
N VAL A 119 2.18 -0.98 -9.36
CA VAL A 119 0.75 -1.27 -9.13
C VAL A 119 0.45 -1.84 -7.74
N THR A 120 1.50 -2.24 -7.00
CA THR A 120 1.37 -2.72 -5.62
C THR A 120 1.71 -1.61 -4.62
N ILE A 121 2.81 -0.89 -4.85
CA ILE A 121 3.34 0.08 -3.88
C ILE A 121 2.70 1.45 -4.03
N GLN A 122 2.45 1.94 -5.25
CA GLN A 122 1.83 3.25 -5.44
C GLN A 122 0.44 3.37 -4.78
N PRO A 123 -0.51 2.43 -4.95
CA PRO A 123 -1.77 2.48 -4.20
C PRO A 123 -1.58 2.30 -2.68
N MET A 124 -0.51 1.63 -2.24
CA MET A 124 -0.17 1.53 -0.80
C MET A 124 0.20 2.89 -0.23
N VAL A 125 0.92 3.73 -0.98
CA VAL A 125 1.23 5.12 -0.58
C VAL A 125 -0.05 5.87 -0.23
N GLY A 126 -1.04 5.88 -1.13
CA GLY A 126 -2.32 6.54 -0.91
C GLY A 126 -3.09 5.95 0.28
N ALA A 127 -3.11 4.62 0.41
CA ALA A 127 -3.82 3.96 1.51
C ALA A 127 -3.20 4.28 2.89
N ILE A 128 -1.87 4.31 3.00
CA ILE A 128 -1.14 4.71 4.21
C ILE A 128 -1.39 6.19 4.51
N ALA A 129 -1.32 7.06 3.50
CA ALA A 129 -1.55 8.49 3.63
C ALA A 129 -2.96 8.80 4.17
N ALA A 130 -3.97 8.09 3.66
CA ALA A 130 -5.34 8.19 4.14
C ALA A 130 -5.55 7.62 5.57
N GLY A 131 -4.57 6.89 6.13
CA GLY A 131 -4.63 6.36 7.50
C GLY A 131 -5.24 4.97 7.61
N ASN A 132 -5.27 4.19 6.53
CA ASN A 132 -5.79 2.83 6.51
C ASN A 132 -4.73 1.80 6.93
N ALA A 133 -5.17 0.65 7.38
CA ALA A 133 -4.35 -0.56 7.36
C ALA A 133 -4.38 -1.19 5.97
N VAL A 134 -3.27 -1.75 5.51
CA VAL A 134 -3.13 -2.26 4.13
C VAL A 134 -2.79 -3.74 4.16
N VAL A 135 -3.49 -4.50 3.33
CA VAL A 135 -3.14 -5.88 2.96
C VAL A 135 -2.85 -5.88 1.48
N THR A 136 -1.70 -6.43 1.08
CA THR A 136 -1.34 -6.54 -0.34
C THR A 136 -1.38 -7.99 -0.79
N LYS A 137 -1.86 -8.19 -2.01
CA LYS A 137 -1.75 -9.44 -2.75
C LYS A 137 -1.04 -9.14 -4.06
N PRO A 138 0.28 -9.32 -4.13
CA PRO A 138 1.03 -9.22 -5.39
C PRO A 138 0.57 -10.28 -6.40
N SER A 139 0.89 -10.08 -7.68
CA SER A 139 0.62 -11.07 -8.72
C SER A 139 1.53 -12.28 -8.58
N GLU A 140 0.96 -13.48 -8.72
CA GLU A 140 1.70 -14.75 -8.77
C GLU A 140 2.52 -14.91 -10.05
N LEU A 141 2.20 -14.16 -11.11
CA LEU A 141 2.95 -14.19 -12.37
C LEU A 141 4.28 -13.41 -12.30
N SER A 142 4.48 -12.60 -11.26
CA SER A 142 5.73 -11.87 -10.98
C SER A 142 6.30 -12.37 -9.65
N GLU A 143 6.75 -13.62 -9.66
CA GLU A 143 7.13 -14.37 -8.46
C GLU A 143 8.33 -13.75 -7.73
N ASN A 144 9.34 -13.24 -8.46
CA ASN A 144 10.51 -12.64 -7.84
C ASN A 144 10.14 -11.36 -7.08
N MET A 145 9.30 -10.51 -7.69
CA MET A 145 8.80 -9.31 -7.05
C MET A 145 7.90 -9.64 -5.85
N ALA A 146 6.98 -10.60 -6.00
CA ALA A 146 6.10 -11.01 -4.90
C ALA A 146 6.89 -11.50 -3.68
N ASN A 147 7.91 -12.34 -3.88
CA ASN A 147 8.79 -12.85 -2.83
C ASN A 147 9.66 -11.76 -2.21
N LEU A 148 10.17 -10.82 -3.03
CA LEU A 148 10.95 -9.70 -2.54
C LEU A 148 10.11 -8.79 -1.63
N LEU A 149 8.94 -8.34 -2.10
CA LEU A 149 8.04 -7.47 -1.33
C LEU A 149 7.62 -8.12 0.00
N ALA A 150 7.32 -9.42 -0.04
CA ALA A 150 7.02 -10.21 1.16
C ALA A 150 8.16 -10.19 2.19
N THR A 151 9.41 -10.11 1.71
CA THR A 151 10.59 -10.13 2.56
C THR A 151 10.95 -8.76 3.10
N ILE A 152 10.88 -7.70 2.28
CA ILE A 152 11.40 -6.37 2.63
C ILE A 152 10.38 -5.47 3.32
N ILE A 153 9.09 -5.48 2.93
CA ILE A 153 8.05 -4.63 3.53
C ILE A 153 8.03 -4.71 5.07
N PRO A 154 8.11 -5.91 5.69
CA PRO A 154 8.01 -6.03 7.14
C PRO A 154 9.22 -5.44 7.87
N GLN A 155 10.35 -5.25 7.19
CA GLN A 155 11.56 -4.72 7.81
C GLN A 155 11.47 -3.21 8.05
N TYR A 156 10.60 -2.51 7.32
CA TYR A 156 10.48 -1.05 7.35
C TYR A 156 9.13 -0.56 7.88
N LEU A 157 8.03 -1.21 7.46
CA LEU A 157 6.70 -0.80 7.88
C LEU A 157 6.32 -1.44 9.21
N ASP A 158 5.43 -0.77 9.94
CA ASP A 158 4.96 -1.21 11.23
C ASP A 158 4.39 -2.63 11.15
N ARG A 159 5.12 -3.57 11.77
CA ARG A 159 4.66 -4.94 11.89
C ARG A 159 3.52 -4.94 12.88
N VAL A 160 2.34 -5.35 12.44
CA VAL A 160 1.51 -6.14 13.36
C VAL A 160 2.35 -7.39 13.66
N ARG A 161 3.06 -7.41 14.80
CA ARG A 161 4.12 -8.39 15.14
C ARG A 161 3.70 -9.80 14.69
N CYS A 162 4.31 -10.24 13.59
CA CYS A 162 4.10 -11.55 13.00
C CYS A 162 5.47 -12.22 12.87
N SER A 163 5.53 -13.48 13.29
CA SER A 163 6.70 -14.36 13.22
C SER A 163 7.34 -14.36 11.82
N PRO A 164 8.68 -14.54 11.72
CA PRO A 164 9.39 -14.52 10.45
C PRO A 164 8.93 -15.69 9.55
N GLY A 165 8.19 -15.39 8.49
CA GLY A 165 7.64 -16.38 7.55
C GLY A 165 6.28 -16.02 6.93
N LEU A 166 5.77 -14.80 7.15
CA LEU A 166 4.33 -14.53 7.07
C LEU A 166 3.85 -13.66 5.90
N TRP A 167 4.66 -13.48 4.87
CA TRP A 167 4.23 -12.76 3.66
C TRP A 167 4.25 -13.62 2.40
N GLY A 168 4.64 -14.89 2.52
CA GLY A 168 4.39 -15.89 1.49
C GLY A 168 2.97 -16.42 1.64
N LEU A 169 2.03 -15.96 0.81
CA LEU A 169 1.02 -16.89 0.33
C LEU A 169 1.80 -17.99 -0.39
N ARG A 170 1.94 -19.15 0.24
CA ARG A 170 2.34 -20.36 -0.48
C ARG A 170 1.38 -20.50 -1.64
N ASN A 171 1.93 -20.53 -2.85
CA ASN A 171 1.29 -20.95 -4.08
C ASN A 171 0.30 -22.09 -3.80
N SER A 172 -0.97 -21.74 -3.71
CA SER A 172 -2.07 -22.69 -3.87
C SER A 172 -2.92 -22.10 -4.98
N SER A 173 -2.85 -22.78 -6.12
CA SER A 173 -3.47 -22.44 -7.38
C SER A 173 -4.93 -22.06 -7.19
N LEU A 174 -5.24 -20.76 -7.28
CA LEU A 174 -6.61 -20.29 -7.46
C LEU A 174 -6.98 -20.54 -8.93
N LYS A 175 -7.41 -21.77 -9.23
CA LYS A 175 -8.31 -22.00 -10.36
C LYS A 175 -9.64 -21.36 -10.00
N VAL A 176 -9.95 -20.23 -10.62
CA VAL A 176 -11.32 -19.72 -10.67
C VAL A 176 -12.14 -20.73 -11.48
N SER A 177 -12.81 -21.65 -10.78
CA SER A 177 -13.80 -22.53 -11.36
C SER A 177 -15.02 -21.67 -11.71
N VAL A 178 -15.15 -21.29 -12.98
CA VAL A 178 -16.40 -20.73 -13.51
C VAL A 178 -17.42 -21.88 -13.44
N GLY A 179 -18.33 -21.82 -12.45
CA GLY A 179 -19.45 -22.74 -12.39
C GLY A 179 -20.32 -22.60 -13.64
N PRO A 180 -20.95 -23.69 -14.12
CA PRO A 180 -21.80 -23.62 -15.30
C PRO A 180 -22.92 -22.62 -15.04
N GLY A 181 -22.98 -21.59 -15.89
CA GLY A 181 -24.05 -20.61 -15.88
C GLY A 181 -25.39 -21.32 -16.07
N ALA A 182 -26.35 -20.96 -15.22
CA ALA A 182 -27.75 -21.22 -15.45
C ALA A 182 -28.22 -20.34 -16.60
N GLU A 183 -28.48 -20.95 -17.75
CA GLU A 183 -29.62 -20.73 -18.65
C GLU A 183 -29.95 -22.07 -19.32
#